data_AF-A0A0G4NJR8-F1
#
_entry.id   AF-A0A0G4NJR8-F1
#
_cell.length_a   1.000
_cell.length_b   1.000
_cell.length_c   1.000
_cell.angle_alpha   90.00
_cell.angle_beta   90.00
_cell.angle_gamma   90.00
#
_symmetry.space_group_name_H-M   'P 1'
#
loop_
_entity.id
_entity.type
_entity.pdbx_description
1 polymer ?
#
loop_
_entity_poly.entity_id
_entity_poly.type
_entity_poly.pdbx_seq_one_letter_code
_entity_poly.pdbx_strand_id
1 'polypeptide(L)'
;DQDTLEGALRQFTDLEVDVEYTEIDIRMNTPATPAKLEEQARQYERVLASCMSNDRCIGVTLWGISDKYSWIPYTFDGEGAALAWDDEYNKKP
;
A
#
# COMPACT_ATOMS: atom_id res chain seq x y z
N ASP A 1 -12.66 0.67 3.90
CA ASP A 1 -12.81 -0.60 3.14
C ASP A 1 -12.54 -0.32 1.66
N GLN A 2 -12.67 -1.32 0.78
CA GLN A 2 -12.45 -1.15 -0.67
C GLN A 2 -13.39 -0.10 -1.28
N ASP A 3 -14.68 -0.13 -0.93
CA ASP A 3 -15.69 0.81 -1.45
C ASP A 3 -15.32 2.27 -1.16
N THR A 4 -14.75 2.52 0.02
CA THR A 4 -14.22 3.84 0.39
C THR A 4 -13.10 4.30 -0.54
N LEU A 5 -12.15 3.41 -0.86
CA LEU A 5 -11.02 3.72 -1.75
C LEU A 5 -11.49 3.95 -3.19
N GLU A 6 -12.35 3.09 -3.70
CA GLU A 6 -12.93 3.26 -5.03
C GLU A 6 -13.75 4.56 -5.12
N GLY A 7 -14.49 4.90 -4.06
CA GLY A 7 -15.24 6.15 -3.97
C GLY A 7 -14.33 7.38 -4.06
N ALA A 8 -13.16 7.33 -3.43
CA ALA A 8 -12.17 8.41 -3.52
C ALA A 8 -11.58 8.52 -4.94
N LEU A 9 -11.25 7.41 -5.59
CA LEU A 9 -10.79 7.41 -6.99
C LEU A 9 -11.87 7.98 -7.93
N ARG A 10 -13.13 7.55 -7.73
CA ARG A 10 -14.29 8.00 -8.54
C ARG A 10 -14.45 9.51 -8.56
N GLN A 11 -14.23 10.20 -7.44
CA GLN A 11 -14.32 11.68 -7.39
C GLN A 11 -13.41 12.38 -8.42
N PHE A 12 -12.27 11.79 -8.76
CA PHE A 12 -11.37 12.31 -9.78
C PHE A 12 -11.70 11.76 -11.16
N THR A 13 -11.99 10.46 -11.28
CA THR A 13 -12.24 9.87 -12.59
C THR A 13 -13.55 10.34 -13.23
N ASP A 14 -14.53 10.81 -12.43
CA ASP A 14 -15.74 11.50 -12.88
C ASP A 14 -15.46 12.85 -13.58
N LEU A 15 -14.26 13.42 -13.35
CA LEU A 15 -13.76 14.61 -14.06
C LEU A 15 -12.95 14.25 -15.32
N GLU A 16 -12.99 12.98 -15.73
CA GLU A 16 -12.27 12.44 -16.90
C GLU A 16 -10.74 12.59 -16.83
N VAL A 17 -10.16 12.55 -15.63
CA VAL A 17 -8.70 12.50 -15.42
C VAL A 17 -8.24 11.12 -14.96
N ASP A 18 -7.02 10.74 -15.33
CA ASP A 18 -6.41 9.48 -14.91
C ASP A 18 -6.00 9.58 -13.44
N VAL A 19 -6.04 8.46 -12.75
CA VAL A 19 -5.57 8.35 -11.36
C VAL A 19 -4.50 7.26 -11.24
N GLU A 20 -3.57 7.45 -10.32
CA GLU A 20 -2.53 6.48 -9.99
C GLU A 20 -2.30 6.52 -8.48
N TYR A 21 -2.08 5.37 -7.87
CA TYR A 21 -1.49 5.32 -6.55
C TYR A 21 0.03 5.38 -6.67
N THR A 22 0.65 6.51 -6.34
CA THR A 22 2.06 6.76 -6.70
C THR A 22 3.08 6.33 -5.64
N GLU A 23 2.69 6.21 -4.37
CA GLU A 23 3.63 6.03 -3.24
C GLU A 23 3.05 5.10 -2.16
N ILE A 24 2.63 3.88 -2.54
CA ILE A 24 2.00 2.98 -1.57
C ILE A 24 3.05 2.35 -0.63
N ASP A 25 2.83 2.55 0.66
CA ASP A 25 3.34 1.75 1.75
C ASP A 25 2.25 1.61 2.84
N ILE A 26 2.20 0.48 3.55
CA ILE A 26 1.18 0.23 4.58
C ILE A 26 1.90 -0.14 5.87
N ARG A 27 2.26 0.85 6.66
CA ARG A 27 3.05 0.65 7.90
C ARG A 27 2.25 0.02 9.04
N MET A 28 2.99 -0.51 10.01
CA MET A 28 2.46 -1.01 11.27
C MET A 28 3.34 -0.58 12.45
N ASN A 29 2.77 -0.60 13.66
CA ASN A 29 3.57 -0.54 14.88
C ASN A 29 4.46 -1.78 14.98
N THR A 30 5.76 -1.62 15.13
CA THR A 30 6.74 -2.69 15.24
C THR A 30 6.77 -3.30 16.66
N PRO A 31 7.20 -4.57 16.84
CA PRO A 31 7.64 -5.51 15.80
C PRO A 31 6.49 -6.05 14.97
N ALA A 32 6.82 -6.48 13.74
CA ALA A 32 5.92 -7.24 12.89
C ALA A 32 5.57 -8.58 13.55
N THR A 33 4.33 -9.04 13.34
CA THR A 33 3.86 -10.37 13.77
C THR A 33 3.11 -11.02 12.61
N PRO A 34 2.96 -12.35 12.57
CA PRO A 34 2.21 -13.02 11.50
C PRO A 34 0.80 -12.43 11.31
N ALA A 35 0.09 -12.14 12.41
CA ALA A 35 -1.24 -11.53 12.34
C ALA A 35 -1.25 -10.11 11.74
N LYS A 36 -0.22 -9.30 12.03
CA LYS A 36 -0.09 -7.95 11.44
C LYS A 36 0.28 -8.01 9.95
N LEU A 37 1.16 -8.93 9.57
CA LEU A 37 1.55 -9.15 8.17
C LEU A 37 0.36 -9.63 7.33
N GLU A 38 -0.44 -10.55 7.86
CA GLU A 38 -1.68 -11.00 7.21
C GLU A 38 -2.71 -9.87 7.04
N GLU A 39 -2.83 -8.96 8.02
CA GLU A 39 -3.70 -7.78 7.84
C GLU A 39 -3.11 -6.81 6.81
N GLN A 40 -1.80 -6.60 6.80
CA GLN A 40 -1.13 -5.80 5.78
C GLN A 40 -1.37 -6.36 4.37
N ALA A 41 -1.28 -7.67 4.18
CA ALA A 41 -1.59 -8.32 2.90
C ALA A 41 -3.03 -8.03 2.44
N ARG A 42 -4.02 -8.17 3.36
CA ARG A 42 -5.42 -7.79 3.07
C ARG A 42 -5.59 -6.30 2.77
N GLN A 43 -4.79 -5.43 3.37
CA GLN A 43 -4.83 -3.99 3.11
C GLN A 43 -4.27 -3.68 1.72
N TYR A 44 -3.15 -4.31 1.33
CA TYR A 44 -2.62 -4.23 -0.03
C TYR A 44 -3.63 -4.73 -1.05
N GLU A 45 -4.27 -5.88 -0.80
CA GLU A 45 -5.33 -6.42 -1.67
C GLU A 45 -6.45 -5.40 -1.88
N ARG A 46 -6.94 -4.73 -0.82
CA ARG A 46 -8.00 -3.71 -0.93
C ARG A 46 -7.58 -2.52 -1.79
N VAL A 47 -6.34 -2.04 -1.68
CA VAL A 47 -5.81 -0.91 -2.48
C VAL A 47 -5.65 -1.30 -3.95
N LEU A 48 -5.10 -2.49 -4.21
CA LEU A 48 -4.95 -2.98 -5.58
C LEU A 48 -6.30 -3.24 -6.22
N ALA A 49 -7.23 -3.88 -5.50
CA ALA A 49 -8.59 -4.12 -5.96
C ALA A 49 -9.32 -2.83 -6.31
N SER A 50 -9.19 -1.76 -5.50
CA SER A 50 -9.86 -0.49 -5.82
C SER A 50 -9.32 0.17 -7.09
N CYS A 51 -8.03 0.00 -7.39
CA CYS A 51 -7.48 0.46 -8.67
C CYS A 51 -7.97 -0.42 -9.84
N MET A 52 -7.92 -1.75 -9.70
CA MET A 52 -8.38 -2.68 -10.75
C MET A 52 -9.87 -2.53 -11.09
N SER A 53 -10.70 -2.10 -10.14
CA SER A 53 -12.13 -1.82 -10.35
C SER A 53 -12.41 -0.50 -11.09
N ASN A 54 -11.39 0.32 -11.40
CA ASN A 54 -11.55 1.63 -12.03
C ASN A 54 -10.74 1.71 -13.33
N ASP A 55 -11.41 1.77 -14.48
CA ASP A 55 -10.78 1.80 -15.81
C ASP A 55 -9.82 2.99 -16.04
N ARG A 56 -9.95 4.07 -15.27
CA ARG A 56 -9.08 5.26 -15.32
C ARG A 56 -7.99 5.23 -14.25
N CYS A 57 -7.89 4.18 -13.44
CA CYS A 57 -6.74 3.94 -12.56
C CYS A 57 -5.62 3.26 -13.35
N ILE A 58 -4.59 4.01 -13.71
CA ILE A 58 -3.59 3.58 -14.70
C ILE A 58 -2.41 2.84 -14.08
N GLY A 59 -2.29 2.80 -12.76
CA GLY A 59 -1.17 2.13 -12.10
C GLY A 59 -1.13 2.24 -10.59
N VAL A 60 -0.23 1.44 -10.03
CA VAL A 60 0.16 1.47 -8.62
C VAL A 60 1.68 1.36 -8.52
N THR A 61 2.29 2.32 -7.83
CA THR A 61 3.71 2.38 -7.54
C THR A 61 3.90 2.23 -6.02
N LEU A 62 4.67 1.22 -5.61
CA LEU A 62 5.11 1.03 -4.23
C LEU A 62 6.23 2.02 -3.90
N TRP A 63 6.28 2.53 -2.66
CA TRP A 63 7.32 3.47 -2.23
C TRP A 63 8.60 2.76 -1.76
N GLY A 64 9.17 1.97 -2.66
CA GLY A 64 10.34 1.12 -2.42
C GLY A 64 10.04 -0.36 -2.63
N ILE A 65 11.10 -1.17 -2.59
CA ILE A 65 10.98 -2.63 -2.74
C ILE A 65 11.01 -3.32 -1.37
N SER A 66 12.07 -3.08 -0.59
CA SER A 66 12.34 -3.78 0.67
C SER A 66 12.24 -2.84 1.86
N ASP A 67 11.73 -3.37 2.97
CA ASP A 67 11.66 -2.69 4.27
C ASP A 67 13.00 -2.06 4.69
N LYS A 68 14.12 -2.65 4.25
CA LYS A 68 15.50 -2.22 4.51
C LYS A 68 15.76 -0.74 4.21
N TYR A 69 15.11 -0.21 3.17
CA TYR A 69 15.32 1.16 2.71
C TYR A 69 14.04 2.01 2.79
N SER A 70 13.01 1.52 3.49
CA SER A 70 11.81 2.31 3.72
C SER A 70 12.15 3.56 4.54
N TRP A 71 11.54 4.69 4.16
CA TRP A 71 11.64 5.96 4.86
C TRP A 71 10.90 5.98 6.21
N ILE A 72 9.99 5.03 6.43
CA ILE A 72 9.06 5.02 7.56
C ILE A 72 9.79 4.97 8.91
N PRO A 73 10.72 4.05 9.18
CA PRO A 73 11.37 3.98 10.50
C PRO A 73 12.19 5.24 10.85
N TYR A 74 12.63 6.00 9.85
CA TYR A 74 13.37 7.26 10.05
C TYR A 74 12.45 8.45 10.33
N THR A 75 11.16 8.32 10.03
CA THR A 75 10.17 9.41 10.11
C THR A 75 9.19 9.19 11.26
N PHE A 76 8.78 7.94 11.48
CA PHE A 76 7.77 7.54 12.45
C PHE A 76 8.38 6.53 13.44
N ASP A 77 8.77 7.03 14.61
CA ASP A 77 9.37 6.19 15.65
C ASP A 77 8.42 5.06 16.07
N GLY A 78 8.95 3.83 16.13
CA GLY A 78 8.17 2.63 16.43
C GLY A 78 7.32 2.07 15.27
N GLU A 79 7.31 2.69 14.08
CA GLU A 79 6.57 2.19 12.92
C GLU A 79 7.50 1.67 11.81
N GLY A 80 7.02 0.73 10.99
CA GLY A 80 7.83 0.13 9.93
C GLY A 80 7.19 -1.07 9.27
N ALA A 81 8.04 -1.94 8.70
CA ALA A 81 7.67 -3.18 8.01
C ALA A 81 6.53 -2.98 6.99
N ALA A 82 6.64 -1.98 6.12
CA ALA A 82 5.52 -1.44 5.36
C ALA A 82 5.44 -1.92 3.90
N LEU A 83 6.52 -2.46 3.35
CA LEU A 83 6.65 -2.85 1.94
C LEU A 83 6.42 -4.36 1.75
N ALA A 84 6.43 -4.84 0.51
CA ALA A 84 6.13 -6.25 0.20
C ALA A 84 7.34 -7.20 0.35
N TRP A 85 8.55 -6.67 0.58
CA TRP A 85 9.75 -7.47 0.87
C TRP A 85 10.36 -7.06 2.20
N ASP A 86 10.85 -8.05 2.97
CA ASP A 86 11.55 -7.82 4.22
C ASP A 86 12.99 -7.30 4.02
N ASP A 87 13.74 -7.12 5.10
CA ASP A 87 15.10 -6.57 5.09
C ASP A 87 16.12 -7.48 4.37
N GLU A 88 15.80 -8.76 4.24
CA GLU A 88 16.58 -9.78 3.54
C GLU A 88 16.09 -10.05 2.11
N TYR A 89 15.12 -9.27 1.62
CA TYR A 89 14.47 -9.44 0.31
C TYR A 89 13.67 -10.74 0.15
N ASN A 90 13.20 -11.35 1.24
CA ASN A 90 12.16 -12.36 1.14
C ASN A 90 10.81 -11.67 0.92
N LYS A 91 9.94 -12.32 0.15
CA LYS A 91 8.57 -11.87 -0.01
C LYS A 91 7.82 -12.01 1.31
N LYS A 92 7.13 -10.96 1.71
CA LYS A 92 6.18 -10.99 2.82
C LYS A 92 4.84 -11.59 2.34
N PRO A 93 3.94 -11.98 3.26
CA PRO A 93 2.61 -12.47 2.92
C PRO A 93 1.86 -11.55 1.96
#